data_AF-A0A7W1HD56-F1
#
_entry.id   AF-A0A7W1HD56-F1
#
_cell.length_a   1.000
_cell.length_b   1.000
_cell.length_c   1.000
_cell.angle_alpha   90.00
_cell.angle_beta   90.00
_cell.angle_gamma   90.00
#
_symmetry.space_group_name_H-M   'P 1'
#
loop_
_entity.id
_entity.type
_entity.pdbx_description
1 polymer ?
#
loop_
_entity_poly.entity_id
_entity_poly.type
_entity_poly.pdbx_seq_one_letter_code
_entity_poly.pdbx_strand_id
1 'polypeptide(L)'
;MNDAEKILQVKEIVQSQNSEKIFEVVSLALSIQDEEDRDLYLLEALRWLIKNGTWQKAYGAAQLMSESYEKSQALQEVADYLASIGHLEKAFSIFAEAEKASTVNILSEWQKAELLHSIAKSLRRTKAVFKADEVWEKAIAVAQKGEESPSLQDSYDSSGVLAEIAEHFAAEERIEKALGIAQKIKNISKKERVLQQISVYSQQVKRVA
;
A
#
# COMPACT_ATOMS: atom_id res chain seq x y z
N MET A 1 -22.55 23.83 2.67
CA MET A 1 -22.07 22.87 3.67
C MET A 1 -20.61 23.15 3.96
N ASN A 2 -20.24 23.15 5.23
CA ASN A 2 -18.82 23.12 5.62
C ASN A 2 -18.24 21.71 5.38
N ASP A 3 -16.92 21.56 5.56
CA ASP A 3 -16.26 20.28 5.29
C ASP A 3 -16.68 19.19 6.26
N ALA A 4 -16.89 19.49 7.54
CA ALA A 4 -17.39 18.52 8.51
C ALA A 4 -18.77 17.94 8.12
N GLU A 5 -19.67 18.76 7.60
CA GLU A 5 -20.98 18.34 7.09
C GLU A 5 -20.85 17.46 5.84
N LYS A 6 -19.94 17.80 4.91
CA LYS A 6 -19.67 16.99 3.71
C LYS A 6 -19.11 15.63 4.09
N ILE A 7 -18.13 15.63 5.00
CA ILE A 7 -17.49 14.42 5.53
C ILE A 7 -18.52 13.49 6.15
N LEU A 8 -19.41 14.02 7.00
CA LEU A 8 -20.45 13.23 7.63
C LEU A 8 -21.38 12.60 6.58
N GLN A 9 -21.78 13.35 5.56
CA GLN A 9 -22.61 12.83 4.48
C GLN A 9 -21.89 11.77 3.63
N VAL A 10 -20.58 11.92 3.33
CA VAL A 10 -19.81 10.86 2.66
C VAL A 10 -19.87 9.58 3.49
N LYS A 11 -19.60 9.68 4.79
CA LYS A 11 -19.65 8.54 5.72
C LYS A 11 -21.03 7.90 5.75
N GLU A 12 -22.10 8.68 5.84
CA GLU A 12 -23.48 8.18 5.86
C GLU A 12 -23.83 7.44 4.55
N ILE A 13 -23.44 7.97 3.39
CA ILE A 13 -23.67 7.31 2.09
C ILE A 13 -22.93 5.97 2.04
N VAL A 14 -21.64 5.97 2.41
CA VAL A 14 -20.81 4.76 2.42
C VAL A 14 -21.36 3.74 3.43
N GLN A 15 -21.74 4.15 4.64
CA GLN A 15 -22.25 3.27 5.69
C GLN A 15 -23.63 2.69 5.36
N SER A 16 -24.54 3.51 4.81
CA SER A 16 -25.87 3.05 4.40
C SER A 16 -25.83 2.13 3.19
N GLN A 17 -24.70 2.05 2.48
CA GLN A 17 -24.53 1.27 1.25
C GLN A 17 -25.57 1.65 0.19
N ASN A 18 -26.02 2.90 0.18
CA ASN A 18 -27.07 3.35 -0.72
C ASN A 18 -26.53 3.46 -2.16
N SER A 19 -26.75 2.41 -2.96
CA SER A 19 -26.25 2.32 -4.34
C SER A 19 -26.81 3.40 -5.28
N GLU A 20 -27.96 4.01 -4.95
CA GLU A 20 -28.52 5.12 -5.74
C GLU A 20 -27.62 6.37 -5.67
N LYS A 21 -26.87 6.50 -4.57
CA LYS A 21 -25.95 7.62 -4.30
C LYS A 21 -24.52 7.38 -4.78
N ILE A 22 -24.28 6.34 -5.59
CA ILE A 22 -22.96 6.02 -6.15
C ILE A 22 -22.32 7.20 -6.88
N PHE A 23 -23.12 8.06 -7.51
CA PHE A 23 -22.63 9.23 -8.24
C PHE A 23 -22.40 10.44 -7.32
N GLU A 24 -23.19 10.57 -6.26
CA GLU A 24 -23.16 11.71 -5.34
C GLU A 24 -21.91 11.67 -4.45
N VAL A 25 -21.49 10.49 -4.00
CA VAL A 25 -20.41 10.33 -3.00
C VAL A 25 -19.08 10.93 -3.46
N VAL A 26 -18.73 10.77 -4.74
CA VAL A 26 -17.45 11.27 -5.28
C VAL A 26 -17.51 12.78 -5.42
N SER A 27 -18.60 13.33 -5.97
CA SER A 27 -18.78 14.78 -6.08
C SER A 27 -18.77 15.46 -4.71
N LEU A 28 -19.35 14.81 -3.70
CA LEU A 28 -19.35 15.31 -2.35
C LEU A 28 -17.94 15.32 -1.75
N ALA A 29 -17.20 14.22 -1.87
CA ALA A 29 -15.80 14.14 -1.43
C ALA A 29 -14.93 15.20 -2.13
N LEU A 30 -15.04 15.35 -3.46
CA LEU A 30 -14.31 16.36 -4.24
C LEU A 30 -14.61 17.81 -3.82
N SER A 31 -15.75 18.06 -3.18
CA SER A 31 -16.12 19.40 -2.75
C SER A 31 -15.49 19.81 -1.42
N ILE A 32 -14.87 18.87 -0.68
CA ILE A 32 -14.10 19.14 0.54
C ILE A 32 -12.90 20.04 0.18
N GLN A 33 -12.72 21.12 0.95
CA GLN A 33 -11.69 22.13 0.68
C GLN A 33 -10.33 21.73 1.22
N ASP A 34 -10.29 21.13 2.41
CA ASP A 34 -9.06 20.55 2.93
C ASP A 34 -8.61 19.36 2.05
N GLU A 35 -7.36 19.41 1.58
CA GLU A 35 -6.85 18.44 0.61
C GLU A 35 -6.63 17.06 1.23
N GLU A 36 -6.12 17.00 2.46
CA GLU A 36 -5.88 15.73 3.16
C GLU A 36 -7.22 15.03 3.44
N ASP A 37 -8.20 15.78 3.96
CA ASP A 37 -9.56 15.25 4.14
C ASP A 37 -10.17 14.85 2.79
N ARG A 38 -10.08 15.68 1.75
CA ARG A 38 -10.64 15.37 0.43
C ARG A 38 -10.11 14.04 -0.09
N ASP A 39 -8.79 13.84 -0.07
CA ASP A 39 -8.16 12.62 -0.56
C ASP A 39 -8.53 11.40 0.31
N LEU A 40 -8.55 11.56 1.64
CA LEU A 40 -9.01 10.51 2.55
C LEU A 40 -10.45 10.06 2.24
N TYR A 41 -11.36 11.01 2.03
CA TYR A 41 -12.77 10.69 1.75
C TYR A 41 -13.02 10.25 0.32
N LEU A 42 -12.15 10.62 -0.63
CA LEU A 42 -12.11 10.01 -1.96
C LEU A 42 -11.70 8.54 -1.87
N LEU A 43 -10.74 8.18 -1.01
CA LEU A 43 -10.33 6.79 -0.78
C LEU A 43 -11.47 5.98 -0.13
N GLU A 44 -12.20 6.54 0.84
CA GLU A 44 -13.40 5.89 1.40
C GLU A 44 -14.49 5.65 0.35
N ALA A 45 -14.78 6.66 -0.46
CA ALA A 45 -15.73 6.56 -1.56
C ALA A 45 -15.29 5.50 -2.59
N LEU A 46 -14.00 5.49 -2.95
CA LEU A 46 -13.39 4.52 -3.86
C LEU A 46 -13.57 3.08 -3.38
N ARG A 47 -13.27 2.80 -2.11
CA ARG A 47 -13.46 1.47 -1.50
C ARG A 47 -14.89 0.99 -1.63
N TRP A 48 -15.84 1.89 -1.39
CA TRP A 48 -17.25 1.58 -1.57
C TRP A 48 -17.62 1.35 -3.04
N LEU A 49 -17.09 2.13 -3.97
CA LEU A 49 -17.30 1.94 -5.41
C LEU A 49 -16.76 0.60 -5.91
N ILE A 50 -15.59 0.17 -5.42
CA ILE A 50 -14.99 -1.15 -5.67
C ILE A 50 -15.94 -2.25 -5.19
N LYS A 51 -16.44 -2.15 -3.96
CA LYS A 51 -17.37 -3.14 -3.38
C LYS A 51 -18.66 -3.29 -4.20
N ASN A 52 -19.10 -2.22 -4.86
CA ASN A 52 -20.28 -2.23 -5.74
C ASN A 52 -19.95 -2.53 -7.22
N GLY A 53 -18.72 -2.94 -7.51
CA GLY A 53 -18.28 -3.35 -8.85
C GLY A 53 -18.11 -2.22 -9.86
N THR A 54 -18.09 -0.97 -9.42
CA THR A 54 -17.99 0.22 -10.29
C THR A 54 -16.55 0.75 -10.40
N TRP A 55 -15.63 -0.13 -10.78
CA TRP A 55 -14.19 0.15 -10.75
C TRP A 55 -13.76 1.33 -11.63
N GLN A 56 -14.47 1.64 -12.72
CA GLN A 56 -14.15 2.78 -13.58
C GLN A 56 -14.28 4.10 -12.82
N LYS A 57 -15.29 4.19 -11.94
CA LYS A 57 -15.50 5.36 -11.08
C LYS A 57 -14.50 5.39 -9.94
N ALA A 58 -14.21 4.23 -9.34
CA ALA A 58 -13.16 4.08 -8.35
C ALA A 58 -11.81 4.58 -8.89
N TYR A 59 -11.46 4.16 -10.11
CA TYR A 59 -10.29 4.64 -10.82
C TYR A 59 -10.34 6.15 -11.09
N GLY A 60 -11.48 6.67 -11.55
CA GLY A 60 -11.68 8.10 -11.74
C GLY A 60 -11.48 8.91 -10.45
N ALA A 61 -11.98 8.43 -9.32
CA ALA A 61 -11.75 9.02 -8.01
C ALA A 61 -10.26 9.03 -7.64
N ALA A 62 -9.57 7.90 -7.82
CA ALA A 62 -8.11 7.80 -7.58
C ALA A 62 -7.30 8.81 -8.41
N GLN A 63 -7.68 9.02 -9.67
CA GLN A 63 -6.99 9.96 -10.57
C GLN A 63 -7.18 11.43 -10.17
N LEU A 64 -8.24 11.75 -9.43
CA LEU A 64 -8.54 13.11 -8.97
C LEU A 64 -7.88 13.46 -7.62
N MET A 65 -7.25 12.49 -6.96
CA MET A 65 -6.50 12.70 -5.72
C MET A 65 -5.20 13.46 -6.00
N SER A 66 -4.71 14.19 -5.00
CA SER A 66 -3.41 14.85 -5.10
C SER A 66 -2.29 13.82 -5.12
N GLU A 67 -1.06 14.26 -5.41
CA GLU A 67 0.11 13.37 -5.40
C GLU A 67 0.49 13.03 -3.94
N SER A 68 -0.28 12.11 -3.36
CA SER A 68 -0.31 11.76 -1.93
C SER A 68 -0.10 10.26 -1.70
N TYR A 69 0.02 9.88 -0.44
CA TYR A 69 0.08 8.47 -0.03
C TYR A 69 -1.21 7.75 -0.47
N GLU A 70 -2.35 8.40 -0.23
CA GLU A 70 -3.69 7.91 -0.49
C GLU A 70 -3.90 7.65 -1.99
N LYS A 71 -3.31 8.44 -2.89
CA LYS A 71 -3.39 8.20 -4.34
C LYS A 71 -2.73 6.88 -4.75
N SER A 72 -1.53 6.59 -4.24
CA SER A 72 -0.85 5.33 -4.54
C SER A 72 -1.66 4.14 -4.01
N GLN A 73 -2.18 4.26 -2.78
CA GLN A 73 -3.05 3.26 -2.17
C GLN A 73 -4.36 3.05 -2.96
N ALA A 74 -5.01 4.13 -3.36
CA ALA A 74 -6.23 4.12 -4.16
C ALA A 74 -6.04 3.37 -5.49
N LEU A 75 -4.96 3.68 -6.21
CA LEU A 75 -4.62 3.01 -7.47
C LEU A 75 -4.32 1.51 -7.24
N GLN A 76 -3.58 1.18 -6.17
CA GLN A 76 -3.33 -0.20 -5.80
C GLN A 76 -4.64 -0.98 -5.56
N GLU A 77 -5.58 -0.43 -4.79
CA GLU A 77 -6.84 -1.11 -4.47
C GLU A 77 -7.70 -1.34 -5.72
N VAL A 78 -7.71 -0.38 -6.66
CA VAL A 78 -8.36 -0.55 -7.97
C VAL A 78 -7.71 -1.67 -8.77
N ALA A 79 -6.37 -1.73 -8.80
CA ALA A 79 -5.63 -2.77 -9.50
C ALA A 79 -5.87 -4.16 -8.89
N ASP A 80 -5.89 -4.27 -7.56
CA ASP A 80 -6.22 -5.50 -6.84
C ASP A 80 -7.63 -6.00 -7.20
N TYR A 81 -8.61 -5.10 -7.19
CA TYR A 81 -9.97 -5.45 -7.60
C TYR A 81 -10.03 -5.95 -9.05
N LEU A 82 -9.41 -5.22 -9.98
CA LEU A 82 -9.37 -5.62 -11.39
C LEU A 82 -8.71 -6.98 -11.61
N ALA A 83 -7.62 -7.26 -10.89
CA ALA A 83 -6.98 -8.55 -10.96
C ALA A 83 -7.88 -9.67 -10.41
N SER A 84 -8.62 -9.40 -9.33
CA SER A 84 -9.54 -10.38 -8.72
C SER A 84 -10.68 -10.80 -9.67
N ILE A 85 -11.07 -9.92 -10.61
CA ILE A 85 -12.09 -10.20 -11.63
C ILE A 85 -11.48 -10.55 -13.00
N GLY A 86 -10.17 -10.82 -13.06
CA GLY A 86 -9.49 -11.35 -14.25
C GLY A 86 -9.01 -10.30 -15.26
N HIS A 87 -9.15 -9.00 -14.99
CA HIS A 87 -8.65 -7.93 -15.86
C HIS A 87 -7.15 -7.64 -15.64
N LEU A 88 -6.31 -8.67 -15.82
CA LEU A 88 -4.88 -8.63 -15.45
C LEU A 88 -4.09 -7.55 -16.19
N GLU A 89 -4.29 -7.37 -17.50
CA GLU A 89 -3.57 -6.35 -18.28
C GLU A 89 -3.80 -4.95 -17.71
N LYS A 90 -5.07 -4.63 -17.41
CA LYS A 90 -5.43 -3.33 -16.83
C LYS A 90 -4.97 -3.19 -15.38
N ALA A 91 -5.05 -4.26 -14.60
CA ALA A 91 -4.50 -4.28 -13.25
C ALA A 91 -3.00 -3.97 -13.26
N PHE A 92 -2.22 -4.58 -14.15
CA PHE A 92 -0.78 -4.32 -14.26
C PHE A 92 -0.46 -2.90 -14.71
N SER A 93 -1.25 -2.32 -15.62
CA SER A 93 -1.13 -0.90 -15.97
C SER A 93 -1.31 -0.01 -14.74
N ILE A 94 -2.36 -0.26 -13.95
CA ILE A 94 -2.69 0.56 -12.79
C ILE A 94 -1.70 0.32 -11.63
N PHE A 95 -1.16 -0.89 -11.46
CA PHE A 95 -0.05 -1.11 -10.51
C PHE A 95 1.17 -0.27 -10.87
N ALA A 96 1.49 -0.08 -12.16
CA ALA A 96 2.59 0.77 -12.58
C ALA A 96 2.31 2.25 -12.27
N GLU A 97 1.07 2.70 -12.38
CA GLU A 97 0.65 4.03 -11.94
C GLU A 97 0.74 4.20 -10.41
N ALA A 98 0.32 3.19 -9.65
CA ALA A 98 0.47 3.16 -8.19
C ALA A 98 1.94 3.21 -7.77
N GLU A 99 2.81 2.46 -8.45
CA GLU A 99 4.26 2.46 -8.25
C GLU A 99 4.82 3.87 -8.51
N LYS A 100 4.42 4.53 -9.60
CA LYS A 100 4.83 5.91 -9.88
C LYS A 100 4.38 6.87 -8.77
N ALA A 101 3.12 6.81 -8.36
CA ALA A 101 2.57 7.63 -7.28
C ALA A 101 3.26 7.38 -5.92
N SER A 102 3.76 6.16 -5.68
CA SER A 102 4.48 5.84 -4.45
C SER A 102 5.87 6.48 -4.33
N THR A 103 6.36 7.16 -5.39
CA THR A 103 7.74 7.70 -5.44
C THR A 103 7.80 9.22 -5.45
N VAL A 104 6.68 9.90 -5.20
CA VAL A 104 6.59 11.36 -5.21
C VAL A 104 7.36 11.97 -4.04
N ASN A 105 7.91 13.17 -4.24
CA ASN A 105 8.87 13.78 -3.31
C ASN A 105 8.31 14.17 -1.95
N ILE A 106 6.99 14.38 -1.84
CA ILE A 106 6.35 14.77 -0.59
C ILE A 106 6.39 13.65 0.47
N LEU A 107 6.51 12.40 0.02
CA LEU A 107 6.53 11.23 0.90
C LEU A 107 7.93 11.04 1.53
N SER A 108 7.94 10.67 2.80
CA SER A 108 9.14 10.17 3.46
C SER A 108 9.57 8.84 2.84
N GLU A 109 10.85 8.46 2.97
CA GLU A 109 11.33 7.22 2.37
C GLU A 109 10.65 5.97 2.97
N TRP A 110 10.27 5.98 4.24
CA TRP A 110 9.52 4.87 4.82
C TRP A 110 8.12 4.73 4.20
N GLN A 111 7.41 5.83 3.94
CA GLN A 111 6.10 5.81 3.27
C GLN A 111 6.20 5.25 1.86
N LYS A 112 7.21 5.69 1.09
CA LYS A 112 7.46 5.17 -0.25
C LYS A 112 7.75 3.66 -0.22
N ALA A 113 8.61 3.22 0.69
CA ALA A 113 8.96 1.81 0.82
C ALA A 113 7.77 0.94 1.26
N GLU A 114 6.91 1.45 2.14
CA GLU A 114 5.70 0.75 2.58
C GLU A 114 4.72 0.56 1.42
N LEU A 115 4.45 1.61 0.64
CA LEU A 115 3.59 1.55 -0.56
C LEU A 115 4.16 0.56 -1.59
N LEU A 116 5.47 0.63 -1.88
CA LEU A 116 6.12 -0.32 -2.78
C LEU A 116 6.02 -1.75 -2.26
N HIS A 117 6.24 -1.99 -0.96
CA HIS A 117 6.08 -3.31 -0.36
C HIS A 117 4.64 -3.82 -0.49
N SER A 118 3.65 -2.94 -0.29
CA SER A 118 2.24 -3.25 -0.49
C SER A 118 1.96 -3.67 -1.94
N ILE A 119 2.39 -2.86 -2.92
CA ILE A 119 2.20 -3.12 -4.36
C ILE A 119 2.87 -4.45 -4.76
N ALA A 120 4.06 -4.74 -4.25
CA ALA A 120 4.74 -6.00 -4.50
C ALA A 120 3.97 -7.22 -3.97
N LYS A 121 3.36 -7.13 -2.77
CA LYS A 121 2.47 -8.19 -2.25
C LYS A 121 1.26 -8.42 -3.16
N SER A 122 0.65 -7.35 -3.67
CA SER A 122 -0.46 -7.43 -4.63
C SER A 122 -0.03 -8.09 -5.94
N LEU A 123 1.10 -7.67 -6.54
CA LEU A 123 1.67 -8.29 -7.73
C LEU A 123 2.00 -9.78 -7.51
N ARG A 124 2.50 -10.15 -6.34
CA ARG A 124 2.76 -11.54 -5.99
C ARG A 124 1.48 -12.38 -5.98
N ARG A 125 0.41 -11.88 -5.36
CA ARG A 125 -0.91 -12.55 -5.31
C ARG A 125 -1.51 -12.76 -6.70
N THR A 126 -1.21 -11.85 -7.63
CA THR A 126 -1.63 -11.95 -9.04
C THR A 126 -0.70 -12.81 -9.90
N LYS A 127 0.25 -13.54 -9.28
CA LYS A 127 1.26 -14.40 -9.92
C LYS A 127 2.27 -13.66 -10.81
N ALA A 128 2.34 -12.33 -10.73
CA ALA A 128 3.35 -11.53 -11.40
C ALA A 128 4.70 -11.56 -10.62
N VAL A 129 5.24 -12.75 -10.41
CA VAL A 129 6.37 -13.01 -9.49
C VAL A 129 7.60 -12.16 -9.79
N PHE A 130 8.02 -12.07 -11.07
CA PHE A 130 9.19 -11.27 -11.45
C PHE A 130 9.00 -9.79 -11.18
N LYS A 131 7.79 -9.25 -11.44
CA LYS A 131 7.49 -7.85 -11.20
C LYS A 131 7.39 -7.56 -9.70
N ALA A 132 6.81 -8.48 -8.92
CA ALA A 132 6.78 -8.38 -7.47
C ALA A 132 8.20 -8.31 -6.88
N ASP A 133 9.11 -9.18 -7.34
CA ASP A 133 10.50 -9.18 -6.89
C ASP A 133 11.22 -7.87 -7.27
N GLU A 134 11.02 -7.33 -8.48
CA GLU A 134 11.57 -6.03 -8.88
C GLU A 134 11.10 -4.89 -7.95
N VAL A 135 9.81 -4.85 -7.64
CA VAL A 135 9.22 -3.82 -6.76
C VAL A 135 9.71 -3.99 -5.32
N TRP A 136 9.89 -5.22 -4.83
CA TRP A 136 10.49 -5.45 -3.50
C TRP A 136 11.95 -4.98 -3.42
N GLU A 137 12.78 -5.18 -4.45
CA GLU A 137 14.14 -4.63 -4.43
C GLU A 137 14.13 -3.10 -4.33
N LYS A 138 13.19 -2.43 -5.01
CA LYS A 138 13.00 -0.98 -4.87
C LYS A 138 12.56 -0.61 -3.45
N ALA A 139 11.58 -1.30 -2.88
CA ALA A 139 11.12 -1.07 -1.51
C ALA A 139 12.26 -1.21 -0.49
N ILE A 140 13.09 -2.26 -0.63
CA ILE A 140 14.26 -2.49 0.22
C ILE A 140 15.27 -1.35 0.10
N ALA A 141 15.61 -0.94 -1.13
CA ALA A 141 16.57 0.13 -1.38
C ALA A 141 16.09 1.47 -0.81
N VAL A 142 14.80 1.79 -0.98
CA VAL A 142 14.18 3.01 -0.46
C VAL A 142 14.16 3.00 1.07
N ALA A 143 13.77 1.89 1.70
CA ALA A 143 13.79 1.78 3.16
C ALA A 143 15.22 1.86 3.73
N GLN A 144 16.21 1.24 3.10
CA GLN A 144 17.62 1.36 3.51
C GLN A 144 18.12 2.82 3.46
N LYS A 145 17.73 3.56 2.43
CA LYS A 145 17.99 5.01 2.36
C LYS A 145 17.27 5.76 3.48
N GLY A 146 16.03 5.37 3.79
CA GLY A 146 15.24 5.96 4.88
C GLY A 146 15.83 5.76 6.27
N GLU A 147 16.57 4.67 6.52
CA GLU A 147 17.31 4.47 7.77
C GLU A 147 18.40 5.54 8.01
N GLU A 148 18.83 6.25 6.96
CA GLU A 148 19.76 7.40 7.04
C GLU A 148 19.06 8.74 7.32
N SER A 149 17.73 8.75 7.50
CA SER A 149 16.98 9.97 7.75
C SER A 149 17.48 10.69 9.02
N PRO A 150 17.61 12.03 9.02
CA PRO A 150 17.91 12.78 10.24
C PRO A 150 16.76 12.73 11.26
N SER A 151 15.54 12.40 10.82
CA SER A 151 14.41 12.14 11.72
C SER A 151 14.56 10.75 12.33
N LEU A 152 14.71 10.69 13.66
CA LEU A 152 14.80 9.41 14.39
C LEU A 152 13.55 8.56 14.17
N GLN A 153 12.38 9.19 14.04
CA GLN A 153 11.13 8.49 13.78
C GLN A 153 11.13 7.89 12.37
N ASP A 154 11.49 8.66 11.34
CA ASP A 154 11.50 8.15 9.95
C ASP A 154 12.55 7.05 9.75
N SER A 155 13.71 7.18 10.39
CA SER A 155 14.75 6.14 10.39
C SER A 155 14.23 4.86 11.05
N TYR A 156 13.56 4.99 12.21
CA TYR A 156 12.94 3.87 12.92
C TYR A 156 11.82 3.20 12.09
N ASP A 157 10.97 3.98 11.43
CA ASP A 157 9.89 3.48 10.59
C ASP A 157 10.44 2.77 9.36
N SER A 158 11.50 3.30 8.75
CA SER A 158 12.22 2.64 7.65
C SER A 158 12.79 1.27 8.04
N SER A 159 13.40 1.16 9.22
CA SER A 159 13.80 -0.15 9.78
C SER A 159 12.59 -1.07 10.01
N GLY A 160 11.41 -0.50 10.26
CA GLY A 160 10.14 -1.23 10.38
C GLY A 160 9.75 -1.89 9.07
N VAL A 161 9.74 -1.12 7.99
CA VAL A 161 9.41 -1.62 6.65
C VAL A 161 10.38 -2.74 6.24
N LEU A 162 11.69 -2.60 6.49
CA LEU A 162 12.66 -3.68 6.22
C LEU A 162 12.37 -4.95 7.02
N ALA A 163 11.98 -4.81 8.29
CA ALA A 163 11.62 -5.95 9.12
C ALA A 163 10.38 -6.66 8.58
N GLU A 164 9.33 -5.92 8.21
CA GLU A 164 8.11 -6.48 7.61
C GLU A 164 8.39 -7.19 6.28
N ILE A 165 9.23 -6.60 5.43
CA ILE A 165 9.65 -7.23 4.18
C ILE A 165 10.39 -8.54 4.49
N ALA A 166 11.34 -8.55 5.43
CA ALA A 166 12.08 -9.75 5.80
C ALA A 166 11.16 -10.84 6.38
N GLU A 167 10.22 -10.48 7.26
CA GLU A 167 9.19 -11.39 7.79
C GLU A 167 8.33 -11.99 6.67
N HIS A 168 7.94 -11.17 5.68
CA HIS A 168 7.19 -11.63 4.52
C HIS A 168 7.96 -12.67 3.71
N PHE A 169 9.22 -12.41 3.35
CA PHE A 169 10.05 -13.40 2.64
C PHE A 169 10.25 -14.68 3.45
N ALA A 170 10.36 -14.60 4.78
CA ALA A 170 10.49 -15.78 5.62
C ALA A 170 9.20 -16.62 5.66
N ALA A 171 8.04 -15.96 5.70
CA ALA A 171 6.74 -16.63 5.62
C ALA A 171 6.51 -17.30 4.26
N GLU A 172 7.15 -16.80 3.18
CA GLU A 172 7.20 -17.47 1.87
C GLU A 172 8.34 -18.49 1.73
N GLU A 173 8.97 -18.90 2.84
CA GLU A 173 10.10 -19.86 2.88
C GLU A 173 11.36 -19.40 2.12
N ARG A 174 11.45 -18.12 1.74
CA ARG A 174 12.63 -17.49 1.12
C ARG A 174 13.62 -17.04 2.20
N ILE A 175 14.04 -17.99 3.03
CA ILE A 175 14.81 -17.75 4.26
C ILE A 175 16.12 -16.99 4.01
N GLU A 176 16.86 -17.33 2.94
CA GLU A 176 18.12 -16.64 2.63
C GLU A 176 17.91 -15.16 2.32
N LYS A 177 16.87 -14.82 1.54
CA LYS A 177 16.52 -13.44 1.22
C LYS A 177 16.09 -12.70 2.49
N ALA A 178 15.25 -13.33 3.31
CA ALA A 178 14.80 -12.76 4.58
C ALA A 178 15.98 -12.43 5.52
N LEU A 179 16.92 -13.37 5.69
CA LEU A 179 18.13 -13.16 6.50
C LEU A 179 19.00 -12.03 5.93
N GLY A 180 19.18 -11.99 4.61
CA GLY A 180 19.97 -10.95 3.94
C GLY A 180 19.42 -9.54 4.15
N ILE A 181 18.09 -9.39 4.23
CA ILE A 181 17.43 -8.11 4.55
C ILE A 181 17.59 -7.82 6.04
N ALA A 182 17.19 -8.76 6.91
CA ALA A 182 17.23 -8.60 8.36
C ALA A 182 18.62 -8.22 8.89
N GLN A 183 19.69 -8.84 8.36
CA GLN A 183 21.06 -8.54 8.78
C GLN A 183 21.50 -7.11 8.50
N LYS A 184 20.92 -6.46 7.48
CA LYS A 184 21.26 -5.10 7.05
C LYS A 184 20.46 -4.00 7.78
N ILE A 185 19.41 -4.37 8.54
CA ILE A 185 18.64 -3.42 9.34
C ILE A 185 19.55 -2.75 10.37
N LYS A 186 19.52 -1.41 10.42
CA LYS A 186 20.35 -0.62 11.34
C LYS A 186 19.82 -0.62 12.77
N ASN A 187 18.50 -0.53 12.92
CA ASN A 187 17.89 -0.56 14.25
C ASN A 187 18.08 -1.96 14.89
N ILE A 188 18.89 -2.02 15.94
CA ILE A 188 19.29 -3.27 16.59
C ILE A 188 18.07 -4.04 17.10
N SER A 189 17.14 -3.37 17.79
CA SER A 189 15.96 -4.02 18.36
C SER A 189 15.06 -4.63 17.28
N LYS A 190 14.82 -3.93 16.16
CA LYS A 190 14.05 -4.48 15.04
C LYS A 190 14.78 -5.63 14.36
N LYS A 191 16.08 -5.50 14.15
CA LYS A 191 16.95 -6.55 13.59
C LYS A 191 16.90 -7.84 14.42
N GLU A 192 17.11 -7.75 15.72
CA GLU A 192 17.09 -8.91 16.61
C GLU A 192 15.72 -9.58 16.62
N ARG A 193 14.65 -8.79 16.73
CA ARG A 193 13.27 -9.28 16.68
C ARG A 193 13.00 -10.08 15.40
N VAL A 194 13.34 -9.53 14.23
CA VAL A 194 13.07 -10.21 12.96
C VAL A 194 13.95 -11.44 12.77
N LEU A 195 15.22 -11.41 13.16
CA LEU A 195 16.09 -12.59 13.08
C LEU A 195 15.56 -13.75 13.95
N GLN A 196 15.01 -13.44 15.13
CA GLN A 196 14.34 -14.43 15.98
C GLN A 196 13.11 -15.01 15.28
N GLN A 197 12.25 -14.19 14.68
CA GLN A 197 11.07 -14.66 13.95
C GLN A 197 11.44 -15.54 12.74
N ILE A 198 12.43 -15.13 11.94
CA ILE A 198 12.93 -15.92 10.81
C ILE A 198 13.44 -17.29 11.28
N SER A 199 14.12 -17.34 12.43
CA SER A 199 14.59 -18.59 13.02
C SER A 199 13.43 -19.54 13.38
N VAL A 200 12.32 -18.98 13.91
CA VAL A 200 11.10 -19.76 14.19
C VAL A 200 10.51 -20.34 12.90
N TYR A 201 10.39 -19.55 11.83
CA TYR A 201 9.91 -20.03 10.53
C TYR A 201 10.78 -21.16 9.97
N SER A 202 12.11 -21.00 10.02
CA SER A 202 13.03 -22.04 9.52
C SER A 202 12.92 -23.35 10.29
N GLN A 203 12.66 -23.30 11.60
CA GLN A 203 12.46 -24.49 12.43
C GLN A 203 11.13 -25.20 12.14
N GLN A 204 10.08 -24.45 11.80
CA GLN A 204 8.78 -25.01 11.42
C GLN A 204 8.86 -25.75 10.08
N VAL A 205 9.51 -25.17 9.07
CA VAL A 205 9.71 -25.81 7.75
C VAL A 205 10.45 -27.15 7.89
N LYS A 206 11.50 -27.20 8.71
CA LYS A 206 12.27 -28.44 8.99
C LYS A 206 11.49 -29.53 9.72
N ARG A 207 10.34 -29.22 10.34
CA ARG A 207 9.51 -30.21 11.06
C ARG A 207 8.42 -30.83 10.19
N VAL A 208 8.09 -30.22 9.05
CA VAL A 208 6.98 -30.63 8.18
C VAL A 208 7.47 -31.33 6.89
N ALA A 209 8.75 -31.15 6.54
CA ALA A 209 9.45 -31.87 5.47
C ALA A 209 10.04 -33.20 5.96
#